data_AF-A0A1F7YHA6-F1
#
_entry.id   AF-A0A1F7YHA6-F1
#
_cell.length_a   1.000
_cell.length_b   1.000
_cell.length_c   1.000
_cell.angle_alpha   90.00
_cell.angle_beta   90.00
_cell.angle_gamma   90.00
#
_symmetry.space_group_name_H-M   'P 1'
#
loop_
_entity.id
_entity.type
_entity.pdbx_description
1 polymer ?
#
loop_
_entity_poly.entity_id
_entity_poly.type
_entity_poly.pdbx_seq_one_letter_code
_entity_poly.pdbx_strand_id
1 'polypeptide(L)'
;MKRLSFSKFILASVTVNLITGALVLILLNHIPPQAPIFYGRPQSEKQLADKLTLILPPFISTIFAVVNFFIIKIVKDDFLKKVLMGVTISVTILSTITVVKIIFLVGNL
;
A
#
# COMPACT_ATOMS: atom_id res chain seq x y z
N MET A 1 -11.22 -0.67 -28.50
CA MET A 1 -10.67 -0.74 -27.12
C MET A 1 -11.82 -0.78 -26.11
N LYS A 2 -11.97 -1.86 -25.32
CA LYS A 2 -12.97 -1.91 -24.23
C LYS A 2 -12.68 -0.75 -23.25
N ARG A 3 -13.69 0.06 -22.91
CA ARG A 3 -13.59 1.05 -21.83
C ARG A 3 -13.30 0.30 -20.53
N LEU A 4 -12.06 0.35 -20.09
CA LEU A 4 -11.64 -0.13 -18.78
C LEU A 4 -12.42 0.66 -17.72
N SER A 5 -13.18 -0.04 -16.88
CA SER A 5 -14.03 0.61 -15.87
C SER A 5 -13.17 1.07 -14.69
N PHE A 6 -13.06 2.39 -14.50
CA PHE A 6 -12.31 3.04 -13.42
C PHE A 6 -12.61 2.43 -12.04
N SER A 7 -13.89 2.15 -11.76
CA SER A 7 -14.32 1.56 -10.49
C SER A 7 -13.70 0.19 -10.23
N LYS A 8 -13.48 -0.62 -11.27
CA LYS A 8 -12.83 -1.93 -11.12
C LYS A 8 -11.36 -1.82 -10.72
N PHE A 9 -10.65 -0.80 -11.21
CA PHE A 9 -9.26 -0.56 -10.84
C PHE A 9 -9.12 -0.09 -9.41
N ILE A 10 -9.95 0.86 -8.99
CA ILE A 10 -9.98 1.30 -7.60
C ILE A 10 -10.31 0.12 -6.68
N LEU A 11 -11.33 -0.68 -7.04
CA LEU A 11 -11.67 -1.88 -6.27
C LEU A 11 -10.50 -2.84 -6.18
N ALA A 12 -9.80 -3.13 -7.29
CA ALA A 12 -8.61 -3.97 -7.28
C ALA A 12 -7.50 -3.42 -6.38
N SER A 13 -7.19 -2.11 -6.46
CA SER A 13 -6.21 -1.46 -5.59
C SER A 13 -6.56 -1.56 -4.12
N VAL A 14 -7.82 -1.30 -3.76
CA VAL A 14 -8.31 -1.45 -2.38
C VAL A 14 -8.20 -2.89 -1.91
N THR A 15 -8.63 -3.86 -2.72
CA THR A 15 -8.51 -5.29 -2.39
C THR A 15 -7.05 -5.69 -2.17
N VAL A 16 -6.12 -5.26 -3.03
CA VAL A 16 -4.69 -5.53 -2.85
C VAL A 16 -4.16 -4.91 -1.55
N ASN A 17 -4.52 -3.67 -1.23
CA ASN A 17 -4.11 -3.04 0.02
C ASN A 17 -4.69 -3.77 1.24
N LEU A 18 -5.95 -4.21 1.20
CA LEU A 18 -6.57 -4.99 2.27
C LEU A 18 -5.88 -6.35 2.47
N ILE A 19 -5.58 -7.06 1.37
CA ILE A 19 -4.80 -8.30 1.41
C ILE A 19 -3.40 -8.04 2.00
N THR A 20 -2.75 -6.95 1.59
CA THR A 20 -1.44 -6.55 2.12
C THR A 20 -1.50 -6.27 3.63
N GLY A 21 -2.53 -5.55 4.10
CA GLY A 21 -2.73 -5.32 5.54
C GLY A 21 -3.05 -6.60 6.31
N ALA A 22 -3.88 -7.47 5.75
CA ALA A 22 -4.18 -8.78 6.32
C ALA A 22 -2.92 -9.66 6.42
N LEU A 23 -2.04 -9.61 5.42
CA LEU A 23 -0.76 -10.31 5.45
C LEU A 23 0.11 -9.88 6.63
N VAL A 24 0.16 -8.58 6.95
CA VAL A 24 0.86 -8.07 8.15
C VAL A 24 0.26 -8.67 9.43
N LEU A 25 -1.06 -8.71 9.54
CA LEU A 25 -1.75 -9.26 10.70
C LEU A 25 -1.55 -10.77 10.86
N ILE A 26 -1.53 -11.52 9.76
CA ILE A 26 -1.29 -12.98 9.78
C ILE A 26 0.17 -13.27 10.18
N LEU A 27 1.12 -12.47 9.71
CA LEU A 27 2.54 -12.66 9.99
C LEU A 27 3.03 -11.97 11.27
N LEU A 28 2.12 -11.42 12.07
CA LEU A 28 2.47 -10.63 13.26
C LEU A 28 3.32 -11.40 14.29
N ASN A 29 3.20 -12.73 14.34
CA ASN A 29 3.97 -13.60 15.23
C ASN A 29 5.38 -13.93 14.70
N HIS A 30 5.61 -13.73 13.40
CA HIS A 30 6.91 -13.96 12.74
C HIS A 30 7.74 -12.68 12.61
N ILE A 31 7.13 -11.52 12.91
CA ILE A 31 7.76 -10.21 12.86
C ILE A 31 8.20 -9.83 14.29
N PRO A 32 9.45 -9.38 14.49
CA PRO A 32 9.91 -8.91 15.81
C PRO A 32 9.02 -7.76 16.31
N PRO A 33 8.89 -7.57 17.65
CA PRO A 33 8.04 -6.53 18.22
C PRO A 33 8.40 -5.12 17.73
N GLN A 34 9.68 -4.91 17.39
CA GLN A 34 10.18 -3.70 16.77
C GLN A 34 10.70 -4.00 15.36
N ALA A 35 10.20 -3.25 14.38
CA ALA A 35 10.56 -3.37 12.98
C ALA A 35 10.87 -1.99 12.38
N PRO A 36 11.73 -1.90 11.35
CA PRO A 36 12.03 -0.64 10.70
C PRO A 36 10.80 -0.14 9.92
N ILE A 37 10.59 1.17 9.96
CA ILE A 37 9.48 1.83 9.24
C ILE A 37 9.75 1.85 7.73
N PHE A 38 11.02 1.94 7.34
CA PHE A 38 11.46 2.09 5.95
C PHE A 38 12.32 0.91 5.50
N TYR A 39 12.51 0.82 4.18
CA TYR A 39 13.45 -0.14 3.61
C TYR A 39 14.89 0.13 4.10
N GLY A 40 15.58 -0.93 4.50
CA GLY A 40 17.01 -0.88 4.85
C GLY A 40 17.28 -1.32 6.27
N ARG A 41 18.54 -1.60 6.58
CA ARG A 41 18.96 -1.94 7.93
C ARG A 41 18.89 -0.70 8.81
N PRO A 42 18.19 -0.75 9.96
CA PRO A 42 18.11 0.38 10.86
C PRO A 42 19.51 0.72 11.39
N GLN A 43 19.91 1.98 11.31
CA GLN A 43 21.19 2.47 11.86
C GLN A 43 21.04 3.01 13.28
N SER A 44 19.81 3.24 13.74
CA SER A 44 19.49 3.80 15.05
C SER A 44 18.15 3.25 15.55
N GLU A 45 18.00 3.15 16.86
CA GLU A 45 16.73 2.78 17.52
C GLU A 45 15.56 3.69 17.11
N LYS A 46 15.82 4.95 16.75
CA LYS A 46 14.78 5.88 16.26
C LYS A 46 14.11 5.45 14.96
N GLN A 47 14.72 4.53 14.21
CA GLN A 47 14.17 3.99 12.96
C GLN A 47 13.31 2.74 13.18
N LEU A 48 13.30 2.20 14.40
CA LEU A 48 12.46 1.08 14.81
C LEU A 48 11.13 1.62 15.32
N ALA A 49 10.05 0.96 14.92
CA ALA A 49 8.71 1.21 15.42
C ALA A 49 8.02 -0.10 15.76
N ASP A 50 6.87 0.00 16.42
CA ASP A 50 6.03 -1.16 16.70
C ASP A 50 5.68 -1.89 15.40
N LYS A 51 5.73 -3.22 15.40
CA LYS A 51 5.41 -4.03 14.20
C LYS A 51 4.06 -3.72 13.56
N LEU A 52 3.08 -3.19 14.30
CA LEU A 52 1.80 -2.76 13.75
C LEU A 52 1.93 -1.55 12.80
N THR A 53 3.01 -0.78 12.87
CA THR A 53 3.26 0.32 11.93
C THR A 53 3.46 -0.17 10.49
N LEU A 54 3.70 -1.46 10.26
CA LEU A 54 3.71 -2.07 8.93
C LEU A 54 2.34 -2.05 8.23
N ILE A 55 1.25 -1.78 8.96
CA ILE A 55 -0.09 -1.56 8.38
C ILE A 55 -0.19 -0.16 7.75
N LEU A 56 0.70 0.77 8.11
CA LEU A 56 0.63 2.15 7.67
C LEU A 56 0.72 2.31 6.14
N PRO A 57 1.67 1.65 5.41
CA PRO A 57 1.70 1.74 3.95
C PRO A 57 0.40 1.32 3.26
N PRO A 58 -0.19 0.13 3.50
CA PRO A 58 -1.45 -0.25 2.85
C PRO A 58 -2.64 0.61 3.30
N PHE A 59 -2.63 1.11 4.53
CA PHE A 59 -3.66 2.04 5.00
C PHE A 59 -3.63 3.38 4.26
N ILE A 60 -2.45 4.01 4.17
CA ILE A 60 -2.26 5.27 3.42
C ILE A 60 -2.59 5.08 1.95
N SER A 61 -2.13 3.98 1.34
CA SER A 61 -2.45 3.62 -0.04
C SER A 61 -3.96 3.46 -0.27
N THR A 62 -4.69 2.91 0.70
CA THR A 62 -6.16 2.78 0.65
C THR A 62 -6.84 4.15 0.69
N ILE A 63 -6.44 5.03 1.61
CA ILE A 63 -6.95 6.40 1.68
C ILE A 63 -6.68 7.11 0.34
N PHE A 64 -5.47 6.99 -0.19
CA PHE A 64 -5.09 7.58 -1.46
C PHE A 64 -5.97 7.09 -2.62
N ALA A 65 -6.23 5.78 -2.70
CA ALA A 65 -7.14 5.20 -3.70
C ALA A 65 -8.58 5.71 -3.56
N VAL A 66 -9.09 5.82 -2.34
CA VAL A 66 -10.44 6.34 -2.05
C VAL A 66 -10.55 7.83 -2.43
N VAL A 67 -9.56 8.64 -2.07
CA VAL A 67 -9.51 10.06 -2.47
C VAL A 67 -9.49 10.19 -3.99
N ASN A 68 -8.62 9.45 -4.68
CA ASN A 68 -8.55 9.47 -6.15
C ASN A 68 -9.85 9.01 -6.80
N PHE A 69 -10.58 8.06 -6.22
CA PHE A 69 -11.89 7.66 -6.71
C PHE A 69 -12.90 8.80 -6.72
N PHE A 70 -12.93 9.62 -5.65
CA PHE A 70 -13.79 10.80 -5.61
C PHE A 70 -13.35 11.87 -6.61
N ILE A 71 -12.04 12.08 -6.76
CA ILE A 71 -11.49 13.03 -7.75
C ILE A 71 -11.85 12.60 -9.18
N ILE A 72 -11.73 11.31 -9.52
CA ILE A 72 -12.07 10.79 -10.85
C ILE A 72 -13.53 11.03 -11.22
N LYS A 73 -14.45 11.06 -10.23
CA LYS A 73 -15.88 11.33 -10.48
C LYS A 73 -16.16 12.79 -10.87
N ILE A 74 -15.35 13.73 -10.41
CA ILE A 74 -15.54 15.18 -10.69
C ILE A 74 -14.74 15.64 -11.92
N VAL A 75 -13.63 14.97 -12.23
CA VAL A 75 -12.81 15.28 -13.40
C VAL A 75 -13.54 14.90 -14.68
N LYS A 76 -13.57 15.80 -15.67
CA LYS A 76 -14.14 15.53 -17.00
C LYS A 76 -13.11 14.96 -17.97
N ASP A 77 -11.86 15.41 -17.85
CA ASP A 77 -10.76 15.05 -18.74
C ASP A 77 -10.36 13.57 -18.61
N ASP A 78 -10.40 12.85 -19.73
CA ASP A 78 -10.12 11.41 -19.76
C ASP A 78 -8.63 11.08 -19.61
N PHE A 79 -7.73 11.99 -19.99
CA PHE A 79 -6.29 11.82 -19.78
C PHE A 79 -5.96 11.90 -18.29
N LEU A 80 -6.47 12.91 -17.60
CA LEU A 80 -6.26 13.11 -16.16
C LEU A 80 -6.83 11.94 -15.34
N LYS A 81 -7.99 11.39 -15.72
CA LYS A 81 -8.50 10.17 -15.07
C LYS A 81 -7.55 8.99 -15.20
N LYS A 82 -6.96 8.79 -16.39
CA LYS A 82 -5.98 7.70 -16.61
C LYS A 82 -4.70 7.92 -15.81
N VAL A 83 -4.24 9.18 -15.69
CA VAL A 83 -3.09 9.53 -14.83
C VAL A 83 -3.40 9.20 -13.37
N LEU A 84 -4.56 9.62 -12.85
CA LEU A 84 -4.98 9.33 -11.48
C LEU A 84 -5.07 7.82 -11.19
N MET A 85 -5.57 7.04 -12.15
CA MET A 85 -5.52 5.57 -12.06
C MET A 85 -4.09 5.05 -11.99
N GLY A 86 -3.23 5.49 -12.91
CA GLY A 86 -1.83 5.06 -12.96
C GLY A 86 -1.11 5.34 -11.66
N VAL A 87 -1.28 6.54 -11.10
CA VAL A 87 -0.69 6.90 -9.80
C VAL A 87 -1.25 6.02 -8.68
N THR A 88 -2.56 5.75 -8.66
CA THR A 88 -3.17 4.86 -7.66
C THR A 88 -2.58 3.45 -7.70
N ILE A 89 -2.39 2.90 -8.90
CA ILE A 89 -1.76 1.59 -9.10
C ILE A 89 -0.31 1.61 -8.63
N SER A 90 0.46 2.64 -9.01
CA SER A 90 1.85 2.79 -8.59
C SER A 90 1.99 2.87 -7.07
N VAL A 91 1.16 3.67 -6.40
CA VAL A 91 1.16 3.79 -4.93
C VAL A 91 0.79 2.45 -4.27
N THR A 92 -0.19 1.74 -4.83
CA THR A 92 -0.57 0.39 -4.36
C THR A 92 0.61 -0.58 -4.46
N ILE A 93 1.28 -0.64 -5.61
CA ILE A 93 2.44 -1.50 -5.85
C ILE A 93 3.58 -1.15 -4.89
N LEU A 94 3.92 0.12 -4.75
CA LEU A 94 4.98 0.58 -3.85
C LEU A 94 4.67 0.22 -2.39
N SER A 95 3.42 0.43 -1.96
CA SER A 95 2.95 0.03 -0.63
C SER A 95 3.12 -1.48 -0.40
N THR A 96 2.66 -2.33 -1.34
CA THR A 96 2.82 -3.78 -1.22
C THR A 96 4.28 -4.20 -1.19
N ILE A 97 5.13 -3.65 -2.08
CA ILE A 97 6.57 -3.90 -2.07
C ILE A 97 7.19 -3.45 -0.73
N THR A 98 6.68 -2.36 -0.14
CA THR A 98 7.11 -1.87 1.19
C THR A 98 6.95 -2.93 2.25
N VAL A 99 5.72 -3.38 2.41
CA VAL A 99 5.38 -4.37 3.43
C VAL A 99 6.15 -5.67 3.18
N VAL A 100 6.11 -6.18 1.95
CA VAL A 100 6.73 -7.47 1.61
C VAL A 100 8.24 -7.43 1.85
N LYS A 101 8.96 -6.39 1.41
CA LYS A 101 10.41 -6.31 1.65
C LYS A 101 10.74 -6.17 3.12
N ILE A 102 9.99 -5.39 3.90
CA ILE A 102 10.29 -5.26 5.33
C ILE A 102 10.04 -6.61 6.03
N ILE A 103 8.95 -7.29 5.71
CA ILE A 103 8.67 -8.64 6.23
C ILE A 103 9.80 -9.61 5.89
N PHE A 104 10.35 -9.60 4.66
CA PHE A 104 11.50 -10.46 4.33
C PHE A 104 12.82 -9.99 4.95
N LEU A 105 12.95 -8.71 5.27
CA LEU A 105 14.15 -8.16 5.91
C LEU A 105 14.24 -8.50 7.39
N VAL A 106 13.10 -8.51 8.10
CA VAL A 106 13.06 -8.73 9.55
C VAL A 106 12.35 -10.00 10.00
N GLY A 107 11.49 -10.55 9.16
CA GLY A 107 10.81 -11.81 9.41
C GLY A 107 11.82 -12.94 9.29
N ASN A 108 11.85 -13.79 10.30
CA ASN A 108 12.65 -15.02 10.28
C ASN A 108 11.92 -16.11 9.48
N LEU A 109 11.56 -15.77 8.24
CA LEU A 109 10.81 -16.57 7.26
C LEU A 109 11.74 -17.22 6.24
#